data_AF-A0A953EST3-F1
#
_entry.id   AF-A0A953EST3-F1
#
_cell.length_a   1.000
_cell.length_b   1.000
_cell.length_c   1.000
_cell.angle_alpha   90.00
_cell.angle_beta   90.00
_cell.angle_gamma   90.00
#
_symmetry.space_group_name_H-M   'P 1'
#
loop_
_entity.id
_entity.type
_entity.pdbx_description
1 polymer ?
#
loop_
_entity_poly.entity_id
_entity_poly.type
_entity_poly.pdbx_seq_one_letter_code
_entity_poly.pdbx_strand_id
1 'polypeptide(L)'
;MDVTDFDDPESADAGPLDLTPRTPRSEQGSKSSKRGAAKAVPIVLGVLVLGAIAAVLVTQLAGAATYFYNVDDAVAQRSEIGDRRVRLQGNVIKGSEIGRTKDSVQGYLIAYNGVSVEVEQSGDVPDLFGPSIPVVIEGRFVGDVFKSDRVLVKHDETYDEANKDRVKEAERDAERNASSTTVPQP
;
A
#
# COMPACT_ATOMS: atom_id res chain seq x y z
N MET A 1 125.34 17.80 17.17
CA MET A 1 124.29 18.77 16.83
C MET A 1 123.32 18.02 15.92
N ASP A 2 122.34 17.29 16.46
CA ASP A 2 121.16 17.77 17.21
C ASP A 2 120.28 18.65 16.31
N VAL A 3 119.19 18.07 15.78
CA VAL A 3 117.86 18.71 15.69
C VAL A 3 116.78 17.60 15.57
N THR A 4 116.06 17.38 16.67
CA THR A 4 114.61 17.14 16.83
C THR A 4 113.74 16.97 15.58
N ASP A 5 112.93 15.90 15.53
CA ASP A 5 111.51 15.87 15.96
C ASP A 5 110.59 16.59 14.95
N PHE A 6 109.85 15.80 14.17
CA PHE A 6 108.60 16.23 13.55
C PHE A 6 107.69 15.01 13.40
N ASP A 7 106.88 14.84 14.43
CA ASP A 7 105.62 14.09 14.46
C ASP A 7 104.67 14.68 13.40
N ASP A 8 104.11 13.86 12.50
CA ASP A 8 102.85 14.14 11.80
C ASP A 8 102.42 12.92 10.94
N PRO A 9 101.13 12.73 10.63
CA PRO A 9 100.35 11.73 11.30
C PRO A 9 99.80 10.65 10.36
N GLU A 10 99.40 9.54 10.98
CA GLU A 10 98.45 8.52 10.54
C GLU A 10 97.55 8.97 9.36
N SER A 11 98.02 8.68 8.14
CA SER A 11 97.22 8.87 6.93
C SER A 11 96.31 7.66 6.80
N ALA A 12 95.09 7.83 7.29
CA ALA A 12 93.99 6.89 7.17
C ALA A 12 93.91 6.28 5.75
N ASP A 13 94.15 4.98 5.68
CA ASP A 13 93.94 4.17 4.48
C ASP A 13 92.43 4.13 4.17
N ALA A 14 91.99 5.08 3.36
CA ALA A 14 90.64 5.12 2.82
C ALA A 14 90.52 3.99 1.79
N GLY A 15 90.09 2.82 2.27
CA GLY A 15 89.69 1.71 1.42
C GLY A 15 88.68 2.13 0.34
N PRO A 16 88.53 1.34 -0.74
CA PRO A 16 87.77 1.74 -1.92
C PRO A 16 86.35 2.16 -1.53
N LEU A 17 86.00 3.40 -1.86
CA LEU A 17 84.66 3.96 -1.64
C LEU A 17 83.63 3.06 -2.33
N ASP A 18 82.70 2.49 -1.54
CA ASP A 18 81.61 1.65 -2.03
C ASP A 18 80.61 2.53 -2.81
N LEU A 19 80.65 2.41 -4.13
CA LEU A 19 79.81 3.15 -5.07
C LEU A 19 78.59 2.34 -5.52
N THR A 20 78.17 1.33 -4.75
CA THR A 20 76.90 0.68 -5.06
C THR A 20 75.73 1.68 -4.94
N PRO A 21 74.83 1.76 -5.94
CA PRO A 21 73.68 2.64 -5.86
C PRO A 21 72.83 2.24 -4.66
N ARG A 22 72.59 3.17 -3.72
CA ARG A 22 71.56 2.98 -2.70
C ARG A 22 70.22 2.77 -3.42
N THR A 23 69.66 1.57 -3.34
CA THR A 23 68.24 1.36 -3.64
C THR A 23 67.44 2.25 -2.67
N PRO A 24 66.46 3.02 -3.14
CA PRO A 24 65.61 3.77 -2.23
C PRO A 24 64.96 2.77 -1.28
N ARG A 25 65.15 3.00 0.03
CA ARG A 25 64.37 2.34 1.07
C ARG A 25 62.92 2.68 0.76
N SER A 26 62.19 1.74 0.18
CA SER A 26 60.74 1.81 0.05
C SER A 26 60.20 1.92 1.47
N GLU A 27 59.95 3.15 1.92
CA GLU A 27 59.31 3.40 3.20
C GLU A 27 57.96 2.70 3.18
N GLN A 28 57.95 1.65 3.97
CA GLN A 28 56.84 0.86 4.39
C GLN A 28 55.83 1.79 5.07
N GLY A 29 54.94 2.34 4.25
CA GLY A 29 53.86 3.23 4.66
C GLY A 29 52.58 2.94 3.91
N SER A 30 52.34 1.69 3.49
CA SER A 30 50.99 1.26 3.07
C SER A 30 50.09 1.23 4.30
N LYS A 31 49.58 2.41 4.71
CA LYS A 31 48.32 2.47 5.44
C LYS A 31 47.26 1.98 4.46
N SER A 32 47.05 0.66 4.47
CA SER A 32 45.87 0.01 3.90
C SER A 32 44.66 0.73 4.47
N SER A 33 44.15 1.69 3.71
CA SER A 33 42.99 2.44 4.11
C SER A 33 41.82 1.48 3.93
N LYS A 34 41.40 0.81 5.01
CA LYS A 34 40.09 0.17 5.15
C LYS A 34 38.98 1.24 5.13
N ARG A 35 39.01 2.14 4.14
CA ARG A 35 38.07 3.26 3.94
C ARG A 35 36.94 2.90 2.96
N GLY A 36 36.81 1.62 2.59
CA GLY A 36 35.69 1.12 1.80
C GLY A 36 34.46 0.76 2.63
N ALA A 37 34.63 0.37 3.90
CA ALA A 37 33.53 -0.11 4.74
C ALA A 37 32.69 1.03 5.35
N ALA A 38 33.30 2.17 5.70
CA ALA A 38 32.61 3.25 6.40
C ALA A 38 31.50 3.92 5.57
N LYS A 39 31.64 3.95 4.23
CA LYS A 39 30.58 4.44 3.32
C LYS A 39 29.53 3.39 2.98
N ALA A 40 29.84 2.10 3.17
CA ALA A 40 28.89 1.02 2.96
C ALA A 40 27.87 0.92 4.10
N VAL A 41 28.26 1.23 5.35
CA VAL A 41 27.36 1.21 6.52
C VAL A 41 26.10 2.06 6.34
N PRO A 42 26.16 3.36 5.96
CA PRO A 42 24.94 4.15 5.75
C PRO A 42 24.10 3.67 4.55
N ILE A 43 24.74 3.11 3.52
CA ILE A 43 24.03 2.55 2.36
C ILE A 43 23.27 1.29 2.76
N VAL A 44 23.92 0.37 3.47
CA VAL A 44 23.29 -0.86 3.97
C VAL A 44 22.16 -0.54 4.93
N LEU A 45 22.37 0.42 5.84
CA LEU A 45 21.32 0.89 6.74
C LEU A 45 20.14 1.51 5.97
N GLY A 46 20.43 2.35 4.96
CA GLY A 46 19.42 2.95 4.11
C GLY A 46 18.59 1.91 3.33
N VAL A 47 19.25 0.90 2.76
CA VAL A 47 18.58 -0.22 2.08
C VAL A 47 17.71 -1.01 3.04
N LEU A 48 18.18 -1.25 4.27
CA LEU A 48 17.44 -2.00 5.27
C LEU A 48 16.20 -1.24 5.75
N VAL A 49 16.30 0.08 5.94
CA VAL A 49 15.15 0.95 6.25
C VAL A 49 14.16 1.00 5.09
N LEU A 50 14.63 1.18 3.85
CA LEU A 50 13.76 1.14 2.67
C LEU A 50 13.06 -0.21 2.51
N GLY A 51 13.78 -1.31 2.75
CA GLY A 51 13.21 -2.66 2.74
C GLY A 51 12.13 -2.85 3.80
N ALA A 52 12.33 -2.33 5.02
CA ALA A 52 11.33 -2.37 6.07
C ALA A 52 10.07 -1.55 5.70
N ILE A 53 10.25 -0.34 5.17
CA ILE A 53 9.13 0.50 4.70
C ILE A 53 8.36 -0.23 3.58
N ALA A 54 9.07 -0.77 2.59
CA ALA A 54 8.46 -1.51 1.50
C ALA A 54 7.67 -2.73 2.00
N ALA A 55 8.21 -3.49 2.96
CA ALA A 55 7.52 -4.63 3.56
C ALA A 55 6.22 -4.21 4.24
N VAL A 56 6.25 -3.14 5.05
CA VAL A 56 5.04 -2.60 5.70
C VAL A 56 4.03 -2.15 4.64
N LEU A 57 4.46 -1.40 3.62
CA LEU A 57 3.56 -0.93 2.56
C LEU A 57 2.89 -2.10 1.82
N VAL A 58 3.66 -3.14 1.45
CA VAL A 58 3.11 -4.33 0.78
C VAL A 58 2.07 -5.02 1.66
N THR A 59 2.34 -5.20 2.96
CA THR A 59 1.36 -5.82 3.88
C THR A 59 0.10 -4.98 4.04
N GLN A 60 0.22 -3.65 4.10
CA GLN A 60 -0.92 -2.76 4.27
C GLN A 60 -1.77 -2.66 3.00
N LEU A 61 -1.15 -2.56 1.82
CA LEU A 61 -1.89 -2.54 0.55
C LEU A 61 -2.59 -3.89 0.29
N ALA A 62 -1.93 -5.01 0.58
CA ALA A 62 -2.53 -6.33 0.43
C ALA A 62 -3.73 -6.54 1.37
N GLY A 63 -3.71 -5.93 2.57
CA GLY A 63 -4.83 -5.93 3.50
C GLY A 63 -5.99 -5.01 3.09
N ALA A 64 -5.72 -3.99 2.28
CA ALA A 64 -6.72 -3.01 1.82
C ALA A 64 -7.47 -3.42 0.54
N ALA A 65 -6.96 -4.40 -0.21
CA ALA A 65 -7.57 -4.86 -1.45
C ALA A 65 -8.69 -5.88 -1.16
N THR A 66 -9.94 -5.48 -1.38
CA THR A 66 -11.10 -6.39 -1.30
C THR A 66 -11.31 -7.08 -2.64
N TYR A 67 -11.22 -8.42 -2.65
CA TYR A 67 -11.45 -9.25 -3.83
C TYR A 67 -12.94 -9.55 -4.03
N PHE A 68 -13.37 -9.66 -5.29
CA PHE A 68 -14.73 -10.03 -5.68
C PHE A 68 -14.81 -11.52 -6.00
N TYR A 69 -15.81 -12.20 -5.46
CA TYR A 69 -16.14 -13.58 -5.74
C TYR A 69 -17.62 -13.72 -6.05
N ASN A 70 -17.97 -14.64 -6.95
CA ASN A 70 -19.34 -15.12 -7.06
C ASN A 70 -19.64 -16.10 -5.90
N VAL A 71 -20.92 -16.33 -5.59
CA VAL A 71 -21.30 -17.23 -4.49
C VAL A 71 -20.78 -18.66 -4.70
N ASP A 72 -20.83 -19.20 -5.91
CA ASP A 72 -20.33 -20.53 -6.25
C ASP A 72 -18.81 -20.64 -6.01
N ASP A 73 -18.04 -19.68 -6.53
CA ASP A 73 -16.59 -19.61 -6.36
C ASP A 73 -16.21 -19.46 -4.88
N ALA A 74 -16.91 -18.59 -4.16
CA ALA A 74 -16.62 -18.31 -2.75
C ALA A 74 -16.93 -19.49 -1.83
N VAL A 75 -18.01 -20.23 -2.11
CA VAL A 75 -18.33 -21.45 -1.36
C VAL A 75 -17.30 -22.54 -1.66
N ALA A 76 -16.86 -22.69 -2.91
CA ALA A 76 -15.83 -23.65 -3.29
C ALA A 76 -14.45 -23.32 -2.69
N GLN A 77 -14.09 -22.04 -2.61
CA GLN A 77 -12.78 -21.55 -2.13
C GLN A 77 -12.82 -21.06 -0.67
N ARG A 78 -13.87 -21.39 0.07
CA ARG A 78 -14.11 -20.89 1.42
C ARG A 78 -12.92 -21.06 2.35
N SER A 79 -12.29 -22.24 2.33
CA SER A 79 -11.14 -22.57 3.18
C SER A 79 -9.91 -21.71 2.86
N GLU A 80 -9.77 -21.26 1.62
CA GLU A 80 -8.67 -20.41 1.17
C GLU A 80 -8.94 -18.93 1.49
N ILE A 81 -10.20 -18.50 1.40
CA ILE A 81 -10.63 -17.15 1.80
C ILE A 81 -10.45 -16.95 3.31
N GLY A 82 -10.86 -17.93 4.13
CA GLY A 82 -10.73 -17.88 5.58
C GLY A 82 -11.41 -16.64 6.19
N ASP A 83 -10.69 -15.91 7.04
CA ASP A 83 -11.17 -14.69 7.74
C ASP A 83 -10.89 -13.40 6.95
N ARG A 84 -10.50 -13.50 5.67
CA ARG A 84 -10.24 -12.32 4.84
C ARG A 84 -11.55 -11.64 4.48
N ARG A 85 -11.53 -10.30 4.45
CA ARG A 85 -12.64 -9.51 3.90
C ARG A 85 -12.71 -9.69 2.39
N VAL A 86 -13.88 -10.05 1.90
CA VAL A 86 -14.18 -10.25 0.47
C VAL A 86 -15.54 -9.64 0.11
N ARG A 87 -15.73 -9.40 -1.18
CA ARG A 87 -17.01 -9.02 -1.77
C ARG A 87 -17.63 -10.23 -2.45
N LEU A 88 -18.85 -10.58 -2.05
CA LEU A 88 -19.63 -11.63 -2.69
C LEU A 88 -20.70 -11.03 -3.59
N GLN A 89 -20.80 -11.58 -4.79
CA GLN A 89 -21.83 -11.25 -5.77
C GLN A 89 -22.83 -12.39 -5.92
N GLY A 90 -24.11 -12.07 -5.86
CA GLY A 90 -25.19 -13.04 -6.09
C GLY A 90 -26.56 -12.37 -6.16
N ASN A 91 -27.60 -13.19 -6.21
CA ASN A 91 -28.99 -12.73 -6.26
C ASN A 91 -29.72 -13.18 -5.00
N VAL A 92 -30.56 -12.31 -4.43
CA VAL A 92 -31.34 -12.64 -3.23
C VAL A 92 -32.43 -13.65 -3.56
N ILE A 93 -32.51 -14.74 -2.78
CA ILE A 93 -33.55 -15.75 -2.94
C ILE A 93 -34.87 -15.20 -2.38
N LYS A 94 -35.92 -15.22 -3.21
CA LYS A 94 -37.27 -14.77 -2.82
C LYS A 94 -37.79 -15.53 -1.60
N GLY A 95 -38.20 -14.80 -0.57
CA GLY A 95 -38.76 -15.36 0.66
C GLY A 95 -37.72 -15.92 1.64
N SER A 96 -36.43 -15.70 1.38
CA SER A 96 -35.34 -16.09 2.29
C SER A 96 -35.04 -15.07 3.40
N GLU A 97 -35.68 -13.90 3.35
CA GLU A 97 -35.46 -12.79 4.29
C GLU A 97 -36.02 -13.15 5.68
N ILE A 98 -35.12 -13.49 6.59
CA ILE A 98 -35.43 -13.74 8.00
C ILE A 98 -35.38 -12.38 8.70
N GLY A 99 -36.56 -11.78 8.89
CA GLY A 99 -36.74 -10.39 9.32
C GLY A 99 -35.84 -9.90 10.47
N ARG A 100 -35.68 -8.56 10.53
CA ARG A 100 -34.83 -7.83 11.48
C ARG A 100 -35.00 -8.34 12.92
N THR A 101 -33.95 -8.93 13.49
CA THR A 101 -33.91 -9.24 14.93
C THR A 101 -33.68 -7.96 15.74
N LYS A 102 -33.97 -7.98 17.05
CA LYS A 102 -33.76 -6.85 17.98
C LYS A 102 -32.37 -6.19 17.89
N ASP A 103 -31.36 -6.93 17.42
CA ASP A 103 -29.96 -6.49 17.26
C ASP A 103 -29.61 -5.97 15.85
N SER A 104 -30.59 -5.61 15.01
CA SER A 104 -30.40 -5.09 13.65
C SER A 104 -29.69 -6.04 12.67
N VAL A 105 -29.73 -7.34 12.97
CA VAL A 105 -29.22 -8.39 12.09
C VAL A 105 -30.35 -8.92 11.20
N GLN A 106 -30.14 -8.89 9.89
CA GLN A 106 -31.06 -9.43 8.88
C GLN A 106 -30.41 -10.65 8.23
N GLY A 107 -31.08 -11.81 8.34
CA GLY A 107 -30.66 -13.03 7.64
C GLY A 107 -31.29 -13.12 6.26
N TYR A 108 -30.54 -13.56 5.26
CA TYR A 108 -31.07 -13.89 3.93
C TYR A 108 -30.15 -14.84 3.19
N LEU A 109 -30.66 -15.47 2.12
CA LEU A 109 -29.84 -16.30 1.24
C LEU A 109 -29.56 -15.56 -0.07
N ILE A 110 -28.31 -15.61 -0.51
CA ILE A 110 -27.91 -15.22 -1.86
C ILE A 110 -27.49 -16.45 -2.65
N ALA A 111 -27.78 -16.45 -3.95
CA ALA A 111 -27.42 -17.54 -4.85
C ALA A 111 -26.79 -17.05 -6.15
N TYR A 112 -25.90 -17.88 -6.70
CA TYR A 112 -25.32 -17.72 -8.02
C TYR A 112 -25.09 -19.13 -8.62
N ASN A 113 -25.43 -19.32 -9.90
CA ASN A 113 -25.30 -20.62 -10.60
C ASN A 113 -25.87 -21.85 -9.85
N GLY A 114 -26.93 -21.67 -9.06
CA GLY A 114 -27.57 -22.75 -8.30
C GLY A 114 -26.87 -23.11 -6.98
N VAL A 115 -25.77 -22.45 -6.63
CA VAL A 115 -25.14 -22.50 -5.31
C VAL A 115 -25.67 -21.35 -4.47
N SER A 116 -26.01 -21.61 -3.21
CA SER A 116 -26.48 -20.61 -2.26
C SER A 116 -25.61 -20.53 -1.01
N VAL A 117 -25.60 -19.36 -0.38
CA VAL A 117 -24.96 -19.13 0.91
C VAL A 117 -25.86 -18.31 1.81
N GLU A 118 -25.84 -18.63 3.10
CA GLU A 118 -26.52 -17.87 4.14
C GLU A 118 -25.70 -16.63 4.50
N VAL A 119 -26.38 -15.48 4.51
CA VAL A 119 -25.79 -14.18 4.80
C VAL A 119 -26.44 -13.63 6.05
N GLU A 120 -25.59 -13.25 7.00
CA GLU A 120 -25.97 -12.52 8.21
C GLU A 120 -25.51 -11.07 8.03
N GLN A 121 -26.45 -10.17 7.72
CA GLN A 121 -26.15 -8.76 7.52
C GLN A 121 -26.30 -8.00 8.84
N SER A 122 -25.21 -7.40 9.32
CA SER A 122 -25.24 -6.39 10.37
C SER A 122 -25.33 -4.99 9.74
N GLY A 123 -26.26 -4.16 10.20
CA GLY A 123 -26.39 -2.77 9.76
C GLY A 123 -27.60 -2.49 8.87
N ASP A 124 -27.66 -1.27 8.33
CA ASP A 124 -28.80 -0.84 7.54
C ASP A 124 -28.79 -1.46 6.15
N VAL A 125 -29.83 -2.27 5.89
CA VAL A 125 -30.13 -2.80 4.56
C VAL A 125 -30.84 -1.70 3.76
N PRO A 126 -30.37 -1.35 2.56
CA PRO A 126 -31.05 -0.36 1.72
C PRO A 126 -32.49 -0.78 1.38
N ASP A 127 -33.40 0.19 1.25
CA ASP A 127 -34.82 -0.06 0.93
C ASP A 127 -35.04 -0.77 -0.42
N LEU A 128 -34.05 -0.70 -1.33
CA LEU A 128 -34.06 -1.36 -2.63
C LEU A 128 -33.50 -2.80 -2.62
N PHE A 129 -33.20 -3.34 -1.43
CA PHE A 129 -32.88 -4.75 -1.30
C PHE A 129 -34.12 -5.59 -1.54
N GLY A 130 -34.05 -6.52 -2.48
CA GLY A 130 -35.19 -7.34 -2.83
C GLY A 130 -34.85 -8.54 -3.71
N PRO A 131 -35.82 -9.43 -3.92
CA PRO A 131 -35.64 -10.67 -4.66
C PRO A 131 -35.27 -10.41 -6.12
N SER A 132 -34.44 -11.29 -6.68
CA SER A 132 -34.07 -11.31 -8.10
C SER A 132 -33.24 -10.11 -8.60
N ILE A 133 -32.76 -9.24 -7.70
CA ILE A 133 -31.82 -8.17 -8.04
C ILE A 133 -30.39 -8.67 -7.75
N PRO A 134 -29.42 -8.43 -8.65
CA PRO A 134 -28.02 -8.71 -8.36
C PRO A 134 -27.52 -7.77 -7.26
N VAL A 135 -26.97 -8.35 -6.20
CA VAL A 135 -26.42 -7.62 -5.06
C VAL A 135 -24.94 -7.98 -4.88
N VAL A 136 -24.17 -7.00 -4.40
CA VAL A 136 -22.81 -7.23 -3.94
C VAL A 136 -22.77 -6.94 -2.44
N ILE A 137 -22.27 -7.89 -1.66
CA ILE A 137 -22.14 -7.75 -0.21
C ILE A 137 -20.67 -7.83 0.18
N GLU A 138 -20.25 -7.05 1.17
CA GLU A 138 -18.89 -7.03 1.66
C GLU A 138 -18.85 -7.51 3.11
N GLY A 139 -17.99 -8.49 3.37
CA GLY A 139 -17.96 -9.20 4.64
C GLY A 139 -16.88 -10.27 4.69
N ARG A 140 -17.07 -11.26 5.56
CA ARG A 140 -16.16 -12.39 5.76
C ARG A 140 -16.92 -13.65 6.13
N PHE A 141 -16.31 -14.81 5.88
CA PHE A 141 -16.88 -16.09 6.29
C PHE A 141 -16.64 -16.36 7.78
N VAL A 142 -17.69 -16.81 8.47
CA VAL A 142 -17.63 -17.26 9.87
C VAL A 142 -18.33 -18.62 9.97
N GLY A 143 -17.54 -19.70 10.06
CA GLY A 143 -18.10 -21.05 9.97
C GLY A 143 -18.79 -21.20 8.62
N ASP A 144 -20.07 -21.62 8.60
CA ASP A 144 -20.87 -21.80 7.40
C ASP A 144 -21.62 -20.56 6.87
N VAL A 145 -21.62 -19.47 7.65
CA VAL A 145 -22.36 -18.24 7.36
C VAL A 145 -21.42 -17.15 6.83
N PHE A 146 -21.90 -16.33 5.91
CA PHE A 146 -21.20 -15.12 5.49
C PHE A 146 -21.69 -13.91 6.30
N LYS A 147 -20.84 -13.36 7.16
CA LYS A 147 -21.16 -12.16 7.92
C LYS A 147 -20.81 -10.93 7.11
N SER A 148 -21.84 -10.16 6.75
CA SER A 148 -21.72 -8.96 5.94
C SER A 148 -22.04 -7.73 6.77
N ASP A 149 -21.26 -6.66 6.59
CA ASP A 149 -21.47 -5.36 7.23
C ASP A 149 -21.81 -4.26 6.23
N ARG A 150 -21.73 -4.55 4.92
CA ARG A 150 -22.05 -3.57 3.88
C ARG A 150 -22.71 -4.24 2.69
N VAL A 151 -23.87 -3.72 2.30
CA VAL A 151 -24.57 -4.12 1.07
C VAL A 151 -24.40 -3.00 0.05
N LEU A 152 -23.96 -3.37 -1.16
CA LEU A 152 -23.96 -2.53 -2.34
C LEU A 152 -25.03 -3.08 -3.28
N VAL A 153 -26.18 -2.41 -3.34
CA VAL A 153 -27.17 -2.63 -4.39
C VAL A 153 -26.87 -1.65 -5.50
N LYS A 154 -26.97 -2.09 -6.75
CA LYS A 154 -26.89 -1.16 -7.87
C LYS A 154 -28.05 -0.17 -7.76
N HIS A 155 -27.74 1.08 -7.46
CA HIS A 155 -28.66 2.20 -7.69
C HIS A 155 -28.66 2.45 -9.20
N ASP A 156 -29.73 2.13 -9.89
CA ASP A 156 -29.99 2.81 -11.15
C ASP A 156 -30.40 4.24 -10.77
N GLU A 157 -29.47 5.19 -10.85
CA GLU A 157 -29.82 6.61 -10.91
C GLU A 157 -30.59 6.84 -12.21
N THR A 158 -31.91 6.60 -12.18
CA THR A 158 -32.82 7.48 -12.93
C THR A 158 -33.09 8.68 -12.03
N TYR A 159 -32.07 9.51 -11.84
CA TYR A 159 -32.19 10.80 -11.14
C TYR A 159 -33.06 11.80 -11.92
N ASP A 160 -33.43 11.49 -13.16
CA ASP A 160 -34.10 12.42 -14.07
C ASP A 160 -35.64 12.52 -13.94
N GLU A 161 -36.33 11.62 -13.23
CA GLU A 161 -37.80 11.57 -13.32
C GLU A 161 -38.57 12.07 -12.09
N ALA A 162 -37.97 12.17 -10.91
CA ALA A 162 -38.71 12.52 -9.69
C ALA A 162 -38.85 14.03 -9.43
N ASN A 163 -38.21 14.91 -10.22
CA ASN A 163 -38.06 16.31 -9.83
C ASN A 163 -38.16 17.34 -10.98
N LYS A 164 -39.06 17.09 -11.93
CA LYS A 164 -39.31 17.99 -13.10
C LYS A 164 -39.77 19.39 -12.70
N ASP A 165 -40.36 19.57 -11.52
CA ASP A 165 -40.93 20.85 -11.10
C ASP A 165 -39.87 21.86 -10.64
N ARG A 166 -38.75 21.40 -10.07
CA ARG A 166 -37.66 22.30 -9.66
C ARG A 166 -36.85 22.86 -10.82
N VAL A 167 -36.79 22.14 -11.95
CA VAL A 167 -36.14 22.63 -13.17
C VAL A 167 -36.94 23.79 -13.76
N LYS A 168 -38.27 23.70 -13.77
CA LYS A 168 -39.15 24.79 -14.24
C LYS A 168 -39.12 26.00 -13.32
N GLU A 169 -39.01 25.81 -12.01
CA GLU A 169 -38.87 26.92 -11.05
C GLU A 169 -37.53 27.66 -11.27
N ALA A 170 -36.44 26.90 -11.44
CA ALA A 170 -35.11 27.45 -11.68
C ALA A 170 -34.99 28.18 -13.03
N GLU A 171 -35.64 27.69 -14.09
CA GLU A 171 -35.71 28.39 -15.38
C GLU A 171 -36.47 29.72 -15.27
N ARG A 172 -37.60 29.74 -14.55
CA ARG A 172 -38.34 31.00 -14.30
C ARG A 172 -37.55 31.98 -13.44
N ASP A 173 -36.79 31.51 -12.45
CA ASP A 173 -35.90 32.35 -11.65
C ASP A 173 -34.74 32.92 -12.48
N ALA A 174 -34.17 32.14 -13.39
CA ALA A 174 -33.12 32.59 -14.29
C ALA A 174 -33.63 33.69 -15.25
N GLU A 175 -34.83 33.56 -15.81
CA GLU A 175 -35.45 34.58 -16.66
C GLU A 175 -35.77 35.88 -15.90
N ARG A 176 -36.22 35.76 -14.63
CA ARG A 176 -36.46 36.92 -13.74
C ARG A 176 -35.17 37.69 -13.44
N ASN A 177 -34.07 36.99 -13.18
CA ASN A 177 -32.77 37.58 -12.88
C ASN A 177 -32.10 38.18 -14.13
N ALA A 178 -32.26 37.55 -15.30
CA ALA A 178 -31.78 38.10 -16.57
C ALA A 178 -32.46 39.43 -16.94
N SER A 179 -33.75 39.59 -16.60
CA SER A 179 -34.50 40.82 -16.90
C SER A 179 -34.28 41.97 -15.92
N SER A 180 -33.58 41.76 -14.79
CA SER A 180 -33.38 42.76 -13.73
C SER A 180 -31.95 43.28 -13.61
N THR A 181 -31.08 42.94 -14.56
CA THR A 181 -29.67 43.38 -14.55
C THR A 181 -29.53 44.82 -15.08
N THR A 182 -29.73 45.80 -14.21
CA THR A 182 -28.98 47.08 -14.27
C THR A 182 -27.84 46.96 -13.26
N VAL A 183 -26.66 46.55 -13.73
CA VAL A 183 -25.43 46.66 -12.95
C VAL A 183 -25.07 48.14 -12.86
N PRO A 184 -25.05 48.80 -11.68
CA PRO A 184 -24.40 50.09 -11.57
C PRO A 184 -22.89 49.84 -11.66
N GLN A 185 -22.26 50.37 -12.71
CA GLN A 185 -20.80 50.44 -12.80
C GLN A 185 -20.29 51.54 -11.86
N PRO A 186 -19.15 51.36 -11.18
CA PRO A 186 -18.56 52.37 -10.30
C PRO A 186 -18.09 53.62 -11.07
#